data_AF-A0A6M0Q9Y5-F1
#
_entry.id   AF-A0A6M0Q9Y5-F1
#
_cell.length_a   1.000
_cell.length_b   1.000
_cell.length_c   1.000
_cell.angle_alpha   90.00
_cell.angle_beta   90.00
_cell.angle_gamma   90.00
#
_symmetry.space_group_name_H-M   'P 1'
#
loop_
_entity.id
_entity.type
_entity.pdbx_description
1 polymer ?
#
loop_
_entity_poly.entity_id
_entity_poly.type
_entity_poly.pdbx_seq_one_letter_code
_entity_poly.pdbx_strand_id
1 'polypeptide(L)'
;MITKEDVLYYLEMRTKEKMHERKRYYKIIKEQESQEYKKFINVYQENKSVLSDREQLILDSIYGINGEPMKFREVGEMLNLTPERIKQLIYKGERKITTALRKKYNIKMLEFKNFG
;
A
#
# COMPACT_ATOMS: atom_id res chain seq x y z
N MET A 1 -13.94 -3.70 -11.61
CA MET A 1 -12.71 -3.98 -12.40
C MET A 1 -11.81 -2.77 -12.27
N ILE A 2 -10.56 -2.94 -11.83
CA ILE A 2 -9.58 -1.85 -11.71
C ILE A 2 -8.95 -1.52 -13.08
N THR A 3 -8.72 -0.23 -13.36
CA THR A 3 -8.13 0.24 -14.63
C THR A 3 -6.61 0.45 -14.51
N LYS A 4 -5.93 0.76 -15.64
CA LYS A 4 -4.50 1.11 -15.62
C LYS A 4 -4.27 2.42 -14.83
N GLU A 5 -5.19 3.37 -14.92
CA GLU A 5 -5.15 4.64 -14.17
C GLU A 5 -5.28 4.42 -12.67
N ASP A 6 -6.15 3.51 -12.23
CA ASP A 6 -6.26 3.13 -10.81
C ASP A 6 -4.94 2.58 -10.30
N VAL A 7 -4.31 1.72 -11.10
CA VAL A 7 -3.02 1.11 -10.78
C VAL A 7 -1.93 2.18 -10.71
N LEU A 8 -1.84 3.09 -11.68
CA LEU A 8 -0.87 4.19 -11.66
C LEU A 8 -1.06 5.07 -10.41
N TYR A 9 -2.30 5.38 -10.05
CA TYR A 9 -2.61 6.13 -8.84
C TYR A 9 -2.17 5.40 -7.55
N TYR A 10 -2.48 4.10 -7.41
CA TYR A 10 -2.02 3.29 -6.27
C TYR A 10 -0.48 3.29 -6.17
N LEU A 11 0.16 3.14 -7.32
CA LEU A 11 1.60 3.10 -7.48
C LEU A 11 2.25 4.43 -7.09
N GLU A 12 1.67 5.56 -7.49
CA GLU A 12 2.06 6.91 -7.08
C GLU A 12 1.89 7.13 -5.57
N MET A 13 0.75 6.73 -5.01
CA MET A 13 0.44 6.93 -3.59
C MET A 13 1.40 6.22 -2.63
N ARG A 14 2.05 5.14 -3.10
CA ARG A 14 3.09 4.43 -2.35
C ARG A 14 4.48 5.08 -2.44
N THR A 15 4.69 6.00 -3.37
CA THR A 15 5.99 6.68 -3.50
C THR A 15 6.21 7.69 -2.37
N LYS A 16 7.49 8.02 -2.19
CA LYS A 16 7.94 9.14 -1.38
C LYS A 16 8.73 10.07 -2.29
N GLU A 17 8.60 11.37 -2.11
CA GLU A 17 9.46 12.32 -2.82
C GLU A 17 10.85 12.33 -2.18
N LYS A 18 10.91 12.31 -0.84
CA LYS A 18 12.18 12.25 -0.09
C LYS A 18 12.23 11.04 0.85
N MET A 19 13.45 10.57 1.16
CA MET A 19 13.68 9.39 2.01
C MET A 19 12.98 9.48 3.39
N HIS A 20 13.05 10.67 4.00
CA HIS A 20 12.52 10.95 5.34
C HIS A 20 11.01 11.15 5.38
N GLU A 21 10.37 11.30 4.22
CA GLU A 21 8.93 11.58 4.16
C GLU A 21 8.11 10.31 4.35
N ARG A 22 6.86 10.51 4.75
CA ARG A 22 5.84 9.46 4.72
C ARG A 22 5.37 9.27 3.29
N LYS A 23 4.91 8.06 2.98
CA LYS A 23 4.28 7.79 1.68
C LYS A 23 3.00 8.60 1.57
N ARG A 24 2.62 8.98 0.34
CA ARG A 24 1.47 9.85 0.09
C ARG A 24 0.16 9.25 0.62
N TYR A 25 -0.02 7.93 0.58
CA TYR A 25 -1.24 7.29 1.09
C TYR A 25 -1.54 7.59 2.57
N TYR A 26 -0.54 7.97 3.38
CA TYR A 26 -0.80 8.34 4.79
C TYR A 26 -1.74 9.54 4.94
N LYS A 27 -1.92 10.34 3.88
CA LYS A 27 -2.87 11.45 3.83
C LYS A 27 -4.32 10.96 3.74
N ILE A 28 -4.56 9.84 3.03
CA ILE A 28 -5.91 9.39 2.67
C ILE A 28 -6.41 8.20 3.51
N ILE A 29 -5.54 7.43 4.17
CA ILE A 29 -5.96 6.23 4.92
C ILE A 29 -6.88 6.51 6.11
N LYS A 30 -6.93 7.76 6.59
CA LYS A 30 -7.85 8.20 7.64
C LYS A 30 -9.20 8.70 7.10
N GLU A 31 -9.27 8.95 5.80
CA GLU A 31 -10.45 9.48 5.13
C GLU A 31 -11.16 8.33 4.41
N GLN A 32 -11.59 7.32 5.18
CA GLN A 32 -12.06 6.04 4.63
C GLN A 32 -13.31 6.16 3.75
N GLU A 33 -14.07 7.24 3.91
CA GLU A 33 -15.22 7.54 3.05
C GLU A 33 -14.87 8.27 1.75
N SER A 34 -13.65 8.81 1.64
CA SER A 34 -13.18 9.52 0.45
C SER A 34 -13.09 8.60 -0.76
N GLN A 35 -13.33 9.18 -1.93
CA GLN A 35 -13.13 8.48 -3.20
C GLN A 35 -11.67 8.10 -3.43
N GLU A 36 -10.75 8.93 -2.95
CA GLU A 36 -9.30 8.70 -3.02
C GLU A 36 -8.90 7.43 -2.25
N TYR A 37 -9.35 7.29 -1.01
CA TYR A 37 -9.14 6.09 -0.22
C TYR A 37 -9.74 4.86 -0.90
N LYS A 38 -11.02 4.93 -1.30
CA LYS A 38 -11.73 3.81 -1.93
C LYS A 38 -11.00 3.35 -3.20
N LYS A 39 -10.53 4.29 -4.03
CA LYS A 39 -9.73 4.01 -5.22
C LYS A 39 -8.40 3.33 -4.88
N PHE A 40 -7.66 3.86 -3.90
CA PHE A 40 -6.39 3.28 -3.44
C PHE A 40 -6.56 1.85 -2.91
N ILE A 41 -7.54 1.63 -2.03
CA ILE A 41 -7.78 0.34 -1.38
C ILE A 41 -8.32 -0.70 -2.33
N ASN A 42 -9.17 -0.32 -3.29
CA ASN A 42 -9.69 -1.25 -4.28
C ASN A 42 -8.56 -1.94 -5.06
N VAL A 43 -7.52 -1.18 -5.48
CA VAL A 43 -6.35 -1.77 -6.15
C VAL A 43 -5.60 -2.73 -5.24
N TYR A 44 -5.43 -2.39 -3.97
CA TYR A 44 -4.80 -3.28 -3.01
C TYR A 44 -5.62 -4.57 -2.80
N GLN A 45 -6.92 -4.47 -2.52
CA GLN A 45 -7.79 -5.62 -2.23
C GLN A 45 -7.86 -6.60 -3.40
N GLU A 46 -7.95 -6.11 -4.64
CA GLU A 46 -7.97 -6.93 -5.86
C GLU A 46 -6.65 -7.66 -6.14
N ASN A 47 -5.55 -7.28 -5.47
CA ASN A 47 -4.22 -7.83 -5.74
C ASN A 47 -3.50 -8.37 -4.49
N LYS A 48 -4.10 -8.31 -3.30
CA LYS A 48 -3.46 -8.76 -2.06
C LYS A 48 -3.25 -10.28 -1.98
N SER A 49 -3.88 -11.05 -2.86
CA SER A 49 -3.70 -12.51 -2.95
C SER A 49 -2.26 -12.96 -3.27
N VAL A 50 -1.40 -12.06 -3.76
CA VAL A 50 0.04 -12.34 -3.96
C VAL A 50 0.84 -12.32 -2.65
N LEU A 51 0.21 -11.95 -1.55
CA LEU A 51 0.81 -11.82 -0.22
C LEU A 51 0.50 -13.04 0.64
N SER A 52 1.42 -13.35 1.55
CA SER A 52 1.13 -14.28 2.64
C SER A 52 0.10 -13.70 3.61
N ASP A 53 -0.62 -14.56 4.34
CA ASP A 53 -1.64 -14.15 5.33
C ASP A 53 -1.08 -13.15 6.34
N ARG A 54 0.18 -13.33 6.77
CA ARG A 54 0.85 -12.39 7.67
C ARG A 54 1.09 -11.02 7.04
N GLU A 55 1.49 -10.98 5.76
CA GLU A 55 1.68 -9.73 5.03
C GLU A 55 0.33 -9.03 4.77
N GLN A 56 -0.72 -9.79 4.45
CA GLN A 56 -2.08 -9.26 4.31
C GLN A 56 -2.58 -8.67 5.62
N LEU A 57 -2.46 -9.40 6.74
CA LEU A 57 -2.87 -8.92 8.06
C LEU A 57 -2.19 -7.59 8.40
N ILE A 58 -0.87 -7.50 8.21
CA ILE A 58 -0.11 -6.27 8.47
C ILE A 58 -0.60 -5.12 7.59
N LEU A 59 -0.73 -5.33 6.29
CA LEU A 59 -1.16 -4.25 5.38
C LEU A 59 -2.62 -3.86 5.58
N ASP A 60 -3.51 -4.82 5.84
CA ASP A 60 -4.92 -4.58 6.17
C ASP A 60 -5.05 -3.71 7.43
N SER A 61 -4.25 -3.99 8.47
CA SER A 61 -4.18 -3.16 9.69
C SER A 61 -3.65 -1.74 9.42
N ILE A 62 -2.60 -1.60 8.61
CA ILE A 62 -2.00 -0.29 8.31
C ILE A 62 -2.90 0.56 7.40
N TYR A 63 -3.59 -0.08 6.48
CA TYR A 63 -4.49 0.59 5.55
C TYR A 63 -5.88 0.84 6.13
N GLY A 64 -6.23 0.23 7.27
CA GLY A 64 -7.53 0.42 7.92
C GLY A 64 -8.65 -0.31 7.18
N ILE A 65 -8.39 -1.49 6.63
CA ILE A 65 -9.40 -2.22 5.84
C ILE A 65 -10.51 -2.80 6.73
N ASN A 66 -10.17 -3.18 7.97
CA ASN A 66 -11.10 -3.77 8.92
C ASN A 66 -11.33 -2.87 10.14
N GLY A 67 -11.16 -1.56 9.98
CA GLY A 67 -11.29 -0.57 11.06
C GLY A 67 -10.30 0.58 10.91
N GLU A 68 -9.99 1.25 12.02
CA GLU A 68 -9.05 2.38 12.00
C GLU A 68 -7.64 1.94 11.58
N PRO A 69 -6.94 2.75 10.75
CA PRO A 69 -5.56 2.46 10.36
C PRO A 69 -4.63 2.51 11.57
N MET A 70 -3.91 1.41 11.80
CA MET A 70 -3.00 1.26 12.93
C MET A 70 -1.61 1.83 12.64
N LYS A 71 -0.89 2.21 13.69
CA LYS A 71 0.52 2.58 13.65
C LYS A 71 1.40 1.34 13.70
N PHE A 72 2.65 1.45 13.22
CA PHE A 72 3.62 0.34 13.24
C PHE A 72 3.85 -0.25 14.62
N ARG A 73 3.81 0.59 15.66
CA ARG A 73 3.96 0.15 17.05
C ARG A 73 2.80 -0.74 17.49
N GLU A 74 1.56 -0.32 17.20
CA GLU A 74 0.35 -1.05 17.58
C GLU A 74 0.29 -2.42 16.87
N VAL A 75 0.61 -2.45 15.56
CA VAL A 75 0.72 -3.72 14.82
C VAL A 75 1.88 -4.59 15.33
N GLY A 76 2.99 -3.95 15.74
CA GLY A 76 4.13 -4.63 16.35
C GLY A 76 3.76 -5.32 17.66
N GLU A 77 3.05 -4.61 18.54
CA GLU A 77 2.55 -5.14 19.81
C GLU A 77 1.60 -6.33 19.58
N MET A 78 0.67 -6.22 18.61
CA MET A 78 -0.26 -7.31 18.23
C MET A 78 0.45 -8.59 17.76
N LEU A 79 1.58 -8.45 17.06
CA LEU A 79 2.30 -9.57 16.44
C LEU A 79 3.60 -9.96 17.17
N ASN A 80 3.86 -9.37 18.34
CA ASN A 80 5.11 -9.49 19.09
C ASN A 80 6.35 -9.24 18.19
N LEU A 81 6.33 -8.13 17.46
CA LEU A 81 7.38 -7.70 16.55
C LEU A 81 7.81 -6.26 16.83
N THR A 82 9.06 -5.94 16.50
CA THR A 82 9.53 -4.55 16.54
C THR A 82 8.87 -3.72 15.43
N PRO A 83 8.66 -2.40 15.65
CA PRO A 83 8.12 -1.51 14.62
C PRO A 83 8.95 -1.50 13.32
N GLU A 84 10.27 -1.66 13.42
CA GLU A 84 11.15 -1.76 12.25
C GLU A 84 10.90 -3.05 11.47
N ARG A 85 10.65 -4.17 12.16
CA ARG A 85 10.28 -5.41 11.50
C ARG A 85 8.94 -5.27 10.77
N ILE A 86 7.98 -4.59 11.36
CA ILE A 86 6.70 -4.26 10.69
C ILE A 86 6.94 -3.44 9.42
N LYS A 87 7.76 -2.39 9.49
CA LYS A 87 8.11 -1.55 8.32
C LYS A 87 8.77 -2.36 7.19
N GLN A 88 9.66 -3.29 7.53
CA GLN A 88 10.28 -4.19 6.55
C GLN A 88 9.24 -5.10 5.87
N LEU A 89 8.29 -5.65 6.64
CA LEU A 89 7.23 -6.52 6.11
C LEU A 89 6.26 -5.75 5.21
N ILE A 90 5.90 -4.52 5.59
CA ILE A 90 5.11 -3.60 4.73
C ILE A 90 5.83 -3.36 3.40
N TYR A 91 7.10 -2.99 3.44
CA TYR A 91 7.89 -2.73 2.23
C TYR A 91 7.97 -3.97 1.34
N LYS A 92 8.17 -5.14 1.94
CA LYS A 92 8.20 -6.42 1.22
C LYS A 92 6.84 -6.72 0.55
N GLY A 93 5.74 -6.60 1.27
CA GLY A 93 4.41 -6.88 0.75
C GLY A 93 4.03 -5.93 -0.40
N GLU A 94 4.20 -4.64 -0.19
CA GLU A 94 3.96 -3.66 -1.24
C GLU A 94 4.83 -3.88 -2.49
N ARG A 95 6.10 -4.29 -2.32
CA ARG A 95 6.98 -4.60 -3.45
C ARG A 95 6.44 -5.79 -4.25
N LYS A 96 5.91 -6.84 -3.59
CA LYS A 96 5.27 -7.97 -4.26
C LYS A 96 4.07 -7.53 -5.10
N ILE A 97 3.16 -6.74 -4.51
CA ILE A 97 2.00 -6.18 -5.22
C ILE A 97 2.46 -5.32 -6.41
N THR A 98 3.45 -4.45 -6.20
CA THR A 98 4.01 -3.61 -7.26
C THR A 98 4.53 -4.42 -8.44
N THR A 99 5.30 -5.47 -8.16
CA THR A 99 5.85 -6.33 -9.20
C THR A 99 4.74 -7.05 -9.95
N ALA A 100 3.72 -7.55 -9.24
CA ALA A 100 2.55 -8.19 -9.86
C ALA A 100 1.78 -7.21 -10.75
N LEU A 101 1.47 -6.01 -10.26
CA LEU A 101 0.77 -4.96 -11.00
C LEU A 101 1.54 -4.52 -12.24
N ARG A 102 2.84 -4.25 -12.11
CA ARG A 102 3.68 -3.84 -13.25
C ARG A 102 3.69 -4.88 -14.35
N LYS A 103 3.76 -6.16 -13.98
CA LYS A 103 3.68 -7.27 -14.93
C LYS A 103 2.30 -7.37 -15.58
N LYS A 104 1.23 -7.32 -14.78
CA LYS A 104 -0.17 -7.45 -15.25
C LYS A 104 -0.60 -6.32 -16.19
N TYR A 105 -0.15 -5.10 -15.94
CA TYR A 105 -0.54 -3.90 -16.70
C TYR A 105 0.55 -3.38 -17.65
N ASN A 106 1.65 -4.14 -17.82
CA ASN A 106 2.79 -3.78 -18.66
C ASN A 106 3.32 -2.35 -18.41
N ILE A 107 3.44 -1.96 -17.14
CA ILE A 107 3.85 -0.61 -16.74
C ILE A 107 5.38 -0.52 -16.77
N LYS A 108 5.90 0.39 -17.60
CA LYS A 108 7.33 0.67 -17.70
C LYS A 108 7.78 1.67 -16.62
N MET A 109 9.03 1.56 -16.17
CA MET A 109 9.62 2.49 -15.17
C MET A 109 9.53 3.97 -15.56
N LEU A 110 9.50 4.29 -16.86
CA LEU A 110 9.40 5.65 -17.38
C LEU A 110 8.00 6.28 -17.22
N GLU A 111 6.93 5.48 -17.24
CA GLU A 111 5.55 5.97 -17.07
C GLU A 111 5.31 6.54 -15.66
N PHE A 112 6.13 6.13 -14.69
CA PHE A 112 6.04 6.51 -13.30
C PHE A 112 6.58 7.91 -12.99
N LYS A 113 7.46 8.46 -13.84
CA LYS A 113 8.08 9.77 -13.63
C LYS A 113 7.24 10.93 -14.17
N ASN A 114 6.19 10.65 -14.94
CA ASN A 114 5.38 11.67 -15.63
C ASN A 114 4.17 12.16 -14.82
N PHE A 115 4.01 11.71 -13.57
CA PHE A 115 2.96 12.16 -12.63
C PHE A 115 3.56 12.93 -11.44
N GLY A 116 4.78 13.46 -11.60
CA GLY A 116 5.51 14.23 -10.59
C GLY A 116 5.57 15.71 -10.92
#